data_AF-A0A923R7I8-F1
#
_entry.id   AF-A0A923R7I8-F1
#
_cell.length_a   1.000
_cell.length_b   1.000
_cell.length_c   1.000
_cell.angle_alpha   90.00
_cell.angle_beta   90.00
_cell.angle_gamma   90.00
#
_symmetry.space_group_name_H-M   'P 1'
#
loop_
_entity.id
_entity.type
_entity.pdbx_description
1 polymer ?
#
loop_
_entity_poly.entity_id
_entity_poly.type
_entity_poly.pdbx_seq_one_letter_code
_entity_poly.pdbx_strand_id
1 'polypeptide(L)'
;VKGKLLEGFRYGLPCVTTKVGSEGILPQAMNIGLFPGKVANGEASFTDACVELYENERVWNECRGLAASLMQSHYGSQPEAQFKKMIAKQKEKHALGLLPHWQSRVLRHELLNSHKYFSKWIEAKESKLTPHGQK
;
A
#
# COMPACT_ATOMS: atom_id res chain seq x y z
N VAL A 1 17.66 2.09 2.77
CA VAL A 1 18.41 2.65 1.61
C VAL A 1 17.71 3.86 1.00
N LYS A 2 16.40 3.77 0.65
CA LYS A 2 15.64 4.89 0.02
C LYS A 2 15.62 6.21 0.82
N GLY A 3 15.57 6.14 2.17
CA GLY A 3 15.55 7.33 3.03
C GLY A 3 16.82 8.20 2.96
N LYS A 4 18.01 7.59 2.79
CA LYS A 4 19.28 8.34 2.73
C LYS A 4 19.40 9.21 1.49
N LEU A 5 18.91 8.72 0.35
CA LEU A 5 18.84 9.50 -0.89
C LEU A 5 17.86 10.68 -0.73
N LEU A 6 16.72 10.43 -0.09
CA LEU A 6 15.73 11.46 0.21
C LEU A 6 16.28 12.54 1.15
N GLU A 7 17.04 12.15 2.17
CA GLU A 7 17.77 13.07 3.05
C GLU A 7 18.80 13.88 2.27
N GLY A 8 19.55 13.24 1.37
CA GLY A 8 20.46 13.92 0.44
C GLY A 8 19.73 14.99 -0.36
N PHE A 9 18.58 14.68 -0.95
CA PHE A 9 17.77 15.65 -1.69
C PHE A 9 17.27 16.80 -0.83
N ARG A 10 16.98 16.58 0.45
CA ARG A 10 16.60 17.65 1.39
C ARG A 10 17.74 18.66 1.59
N TYR A 11 18.98 18.20 1.56
CA TYR A 11 20.17 19.07 1.60
C TYR A 11 20.62 19.55 0.20
N GLY A 12 19.90 19.14 -0.85
CA GLY A 12 20.21 19.53 -2.23
C GLY A 12 21.40 18.79 -2.83
N LEU A 13 21.63 17.54 -2.42
CA LEU A 13 22.65 16.64 -2.99
C LEU A 13 22.04 15.79 -4.11
N PRO A 14 22.37 16.05 -5.38
CA PRO A 14 22.08 15.14 -6.48
C PRO A 14 22.73 13.77 -6.24
N CYS A 15 22.03 12.70 -6.60
CA CYS A 15 22.49 11.34 -6.37
C CYS A 15 22.40 10.50 -7.65
N VAL A 16 23.23 9.46 -7.77
CA VAL A 16 23.12 8.47 -8.84
C VAL A 16 22.53 7.18 -8.25
N THR A 17 21.55 6.60 -8.95
CA THR A 17 20.89 5.35 -8.51
C THR A 17 20.61 4.44 -9.70
N THR A 18 20.29 3.18 -9.42
CA THR A 18 19.75 2.26 -10.44
C THR A 18 18.27 2.53 -10.69
N LYS A 19 17.74 2.00 -11.80
CA LYS A 19 16.31 2.09 -12.16
C LYS A 19 15.42 1.58 -11.03
N VAL A 20 15.79 0.43 -10.45
CA VAL A 20 15.10 -0.17 -9.29
C VAL A 20 15.15 0.75 -8.07
N GLY A 21 16.26 1.46 -7.84
CA GLY A 21 16.35 2.44 -6.77
C GLY A 21 15.49 3.69 -7.01
N SER A 22 15.41 4.15 -8.27
CA SER A 22 14.63 5.33 -8.65
C SER A 22 13.12 5.15 -8.48
N GLU A 23 12.61 3.95 -8.74
CA GLU A 23 11.19 3.57 -8.55
C GLU A 23 10.72 3.78 -7.12
N GLY A 24 11.64 3.71 -6.15
CA GLY A 24 11.34 3.90 -4.75
C GLY A 24 11.22 5.35 -4.29
N ILE A 25 11.61 6.29 -5.14
CA ILE A 25 11.76 7.71 -4.80
C ILE A 25 10.81 8.54 -5.66
N LEU A 26 10.74 8.21 -6.95
CA LEU A 26 9.83 8.84 -7.89
C LEU A 26 8.41 8.30 -7.68
N PRO A 27 7.40 9.18 -7.58
CA PRO A 27 6.01 8.77 -7.73
C PRO A 27 5.81 8.06 -9.06
N GLN A 28 4.92 7.06 -9.14
CA GLN A 28 4.61 6.33 -10.38
C GLN A 28 4.17 7.22 -11.55
N ALA A 29 3.66 8.42 -11.27
CA ALA A 29 3.26 9.40 -12.28
C ALA A 29 4.44 10.22 -12.87
N MET A 30 5.64 10.10 -12.30
CA MET A 30 6.79 10.90 -12.67
C MET A 30 7.75 10.10 -13.55
N ASN A 31 8.17 10.69 -14.68
CA ASN A 31 9.13 10.05 -15.58
C ASN A 31 10.50 9.94 -14.90
N ILE A 32 11.25 8.88 -15.20
CA ILE A 32 12.63 8.67 -14.75
C ILE A 32 13.52 9.88 -15.09
N GLY A 33 13.23 10.58 -16.19
CA GLY A 33 13.94 11.81 -16.59
C GLY A 33 13.77 13.02 -15.66
N LEU A 34 12.83 12.97 -14.70
CA LEU A 34 12.63 14.01 -13.68
C LEU A 34 13.34 13.67 -12.36
N PHE A 35 14.13 12.60 -12.32
CA PHE A 35 14.89 12.24 -11.13
C PHE A 35 15.91 13.35 -10.79
N PRO A 36 16.04 13.75 -9.51
CA PRO A 36 17.03 14.73 -9.07
C PRO A 36 18.44 14.14 -9.02
N GLY A 37 18.97 13.80 -10.20
CA GLY A 37 20.27 13.17 -10.40
C GLY A 37 20.30 12.33 -11.67
N LYS A 38 21.02 11.19 -11.65
CA LYS A 38 21.14 10.30 -12.80
C LYS A 38 20.71 8.88 -12.45
N VAL A 39 20.20 8.16 -13.45
CA VAL A 39 19.78 6.76 -13.31
C VAL A 39 20.59 5.88 -14.26
N ALA A 40 21.38 4.96 -13.72
CA ALA A 40 22.26 4.07 -14.47
C ALA A 40 22.21 2.64 -13.91
N ASN A 41 22.16 1.63 -14.77
CA ASN A 41 21.98 0.23 -14.36
C ASN A 41 23.25 -0.63 -14.45
N GLY A 42 24.28 -0.19 -15.20
CA GLY A 42 25.56 -0.90 -15.33
C GLY A 42 26.68 -0.15 -14.61
N GLU A 43 27.68 -0.87 -14.10
CA GLU A 43 28.80 -0.29 -13.35
C GLU A 43 29.50 0.84 -14.10
N ALA A 44 29.88 0.62 -15.37
CA ALA A 44 30.52 1.65 -16.19
C ALA A 44 29.62 2.88 -16.40
N SER A 45 28.34 2.67 -16.74
CA SER A 45 27.39 3.79 -16.88
C SER A 45 27.15 4.53 -15.56
N PHE A 46 27.27 3.85 -14.42
CA PHE A 46 27.10 4.43 -13.10
C PHE A 46 28.31 5.29 -12.74
N THR A 47 29.53 4.82 -13.00
CA THR A 47 30.75 5.60 -12.80
C THR A 47 30.76 6.83 -13.68
N ASP A 48 30.42 6.69 -14.96
CA ASP A 48 30.39 7.82 -15.91
C ASP A 48 29.35 8.85 -15.48
N ALA A 49 28.17 8.42 -15.04
CA ALA A 49 27.14 9.30 -14.51
C ALA A 49 27.56 10.02 -13.23
N CYS A 50 28.35 9.37 -12.36
CA CYS A 50 28.90 10.01 -11.16
C CYS A 50 29.93 11.09 -11.53
N VAL A 51 30.81 10.81 -12.49
CA VAL A 51 31.81 11.75 -12.99
C VAL A 51 31.13 12.95 -13.66
N GLU A 52 30.18 12.71 -14.57
CA GLU A 52 29.41 13.76 -15.25
C GLU A 52 28.71 14.67 -14.24
N LEU A 53 28.07 14.09 -13.23
CA LEU A 53 27.34 14.83 -12.20
C LEU A 53 28.27 15.67 -11.33
N TYR A 54 29.48 15.17 -11.05
CA TYR A 54 30.46 15.87 -10.22
C TYR A 54 31.21 16.98 -10.97
N GLU A 55 31.60 16.74 -12.23
CA GLU A 55 32.38 17.69 -13.02
C GLU A 55 31.52 18.81 -13.63
N ASN A 56 30.23 18.54 -13.91
CA ASN A 56 29.36 19.49 -14.58
C ASN A 56 28.47 20.24 -13.57
N GLU A 57 28.96 21.40 -13.13
CA GLU A 57 28.25 22.27 -12.18
C GLU A 57 26.86 22.70 -12.67
N ARG A 58 26.67 22.87 -13.98
CA ARG A 58 25.37 23.22 -14.54
C ARG A 58 24.36 22.09 -14.32
N VAL A 59 24.74 20.85 -14.64
CA VAL A 59 23.91 19.66 -14.44
C VAL A 59 23.61 19.46 -12.95
N TRP A 60 24.61 19.67 -12.09
CA TRP A 60 24.43 19.62 -10.64
C TRP A 60 23.34 20.58 -10.15
N ASN A 61 23.40 21.84 -10.58
CA ASN A 61 22.44 22.87 -10.17
C ASN A 61 21.03 22.60 -10.73
N GLU A 62 20.92 22.10 -11.95
CA GLU A 62 19.64 21.66 -12.54
C GLU A 62 19.02 20.52 -11.70
N CYS A 63 19.81 19.49 -11.38
CA CYS A 63 19.36 18.38 -10.53
C CYS A 63 18.98 18.84 -9.11
N ARG A 64 19.67 19.83 -8.55
CA ARG A 64 19.34 20.43 -7.24
C ARG A 64 18.00 21.16 -7.26
N GLY A 65 17.68 21.86 -8.35
CA GLY A 65 16.37 22.49 -8.55
C GLY A 65 15.23 21.47 -8.67
N LEU A 66 15.48 20.36 -9.37
CA LEU A 66 14.56 19.23 -9.43
C LEU A 66 14.34 18.60 -8.04
N ALA A 67 15.40 18.47 -7.24
CA ALA A 67 15.32 17.93 -5.89
C ALA A 67 14.40 18.77 -5.00
N ALA A 68 14.58 20.10 -5.04
CA ALA A 68 13.74 21.04 -4.30
C ALA A 68 12.26 20.94 -4.73
N SER A 69 12.03 20.89 -6.04
CA SER A 69 10.68 20.78 -6.62
C SER A 69 9.99 19.47 -6.23
N LEU A 70 10.73 18.34 -6.26
CA LEU A 70 10.24 17.03 -5.84
C LEU A 70 9.91 17.02 -4.34
N MET A 71 10.81 17.58 -3.51
CA MET A 71 10.60 17.64 -2.06
C MET A 71 9.38 18.49 -1.73
N GLN A 72 9.20 19.65 -2.36
CA GLN A 72 8.06 20.52 -2.07
C GLN A 72 6.72 19.90 -2.51
N SER A 73 6.67 19.28 -3.68
CA SER A 73 5.45 18.71 -4.25
C SER A 73 4.99 17.41 -3.58
N HIS A 74 5.91 16.51 -3.27
CA HIS A 74 5.57 15.15 -2.80
C HIS A 74 5.92 14.88 -1.34
N TYR A 75 6.85 15.63 -0.76
CA TYR A 75 7.38 15.38 0.58
C TYR A 75 7.24 16.58 1.54
N GLY A 76 6.68 17.70 1.07
CA GLY A 76 6.66 18.98 1.78
C GLY A 76 5.38 19.25 2.57
N SER A 77 4.27 18.57 2.27
CA SER A 77 3.01 18.74 2.98
C SER A 77 2.83 17.63 4.01
N GLN A 78 2.43 18.01 5.23
CA GLN A 78 2.23 17.14 6.40
C GLN A 78 1.56 15.80 6.01
N PRO A 79 2.35 14.73 5.82
CA PRO A 79 1.80 13.45 5.35
C PRO A 79 0.82 12.88 6.38
N GLU A 80 0.98 13.27 7.65
CA GLU A 80 0.07 12.95 8.73
C GLU A 80 -1.37 13.40 8.48
N ALA A 81 -1.59 14.59 7.92
CA ALA A 81 -2.95 15.11 7.71
C ALA A 81 -3.66 14.33 6.61
N GLN A 82 -2.97 14.04 5.50
CA GLN A 82 -3.51 13.21 4.43
C GLN A 82 -3.73 11.77 4.88
N PHE A 83 -2.79 11.21 5.64
CA PHE A 83 -2.89 9.86 6.19
C PHE A 83 -4.05 9.74 7.19
N LYS A 84 -4.20 10.71 8.09
CA LYS A 84 -5.35 10.78 9.03
C LYS A 84 -6.68 10.85 8.27
N LYS A 85 -6.77 11.67 7.22
CA LYS A 85 -7.97 11.73 6.34
C LYS A 85 -8.25 10.39 5.66
N MET A 86 -7.21 9.72 5.18
CA MET A 86 -7.36 8.43 4.49
C MET A 86 -7.84 7.33 5.45
N ILE A 87 -7.29 7.28 6.67
CA ILE A 87 -7.77 6.38 7.73
C ILE A 87 -9.22 6.69 8.09
N ALA A 88 -9.58 7.97 8.26
CA ALA A 88 -10.94 8.37 8.59
C ALA A 88 -11.94 7.92 7.51
N LYS A 89 -11.62 8.16 6.23
CA LYS A 89 -12.43 7.72 5.09
C LYS A 89 -12.59 6.20 5.02
N GLN A 90 -11.52 5.46 5.32
CA GLN A 90 -11.57 4.00 5.32
C GLN A 90 -12.40 3.46 6.49
N LYS A 91 -12.28 4.06 7.68
CA LYS A 91 -13.12 3.73 8.83
C LYS A 91 -14.60 3.97 8.54
N GLU A 92 -14.94 5.10 7.92
CA GLU A 92 -16.31 5.42 7.51
C GLU A 92 -16.86 4.41 6.50
N LYS A 93 -16.08 4.07 5.46
CA LYS A 93 -16.46 3.05 4.48
C LYS A 93 -16.69 1.68 5.11
N HIS A 94 -15.84 1.27 6.04
CA HIS A 94 -16.02 0.01 6.77
C HIS A 94 -17.23 0.06 7.72
N ALA A 95 -17.47 1.17 8.41
CA ALA A 95 -18.66 1.33 9.26
C ALA A 95 -19.95 1.18 8.46
N LEU A 96 -20.00 1.76 7.25
CA LEU A 96 -21.14 1.61 6.33
C LEU A 96 -21.29 0.17 5.81
N GLY A 97 -20.19 -0.53 5.52
CA GLY A 97 -20.21 -1.93 5.10
C GLY A 97 -20.55 -2.92 6.22
N LEU A 98 -20.28 -2.59 7.49
CA LEU A 98 -20.55 -3.46 8.63
C LEU A 98 -22.04 -3.67 8.91
N LEU A 99 -22.89 -2.68 8.59
CA LEU A 99 -24.34 -2.77 8.75
C LEU A 99 -24.92 -4.03 8.06
N PRO A 100 -24.80 -4.22 6.74
CA PRO A 100 -25.28 -5.44 6.06
C PRO A 100 -24.58 -6.72 6.51
N HIS A 101 -23.32 -6.64 6.97
CA HIS A 101 -22.57 -7.82 7.40
C HIS A 101 -23.07 -8.41 8.72
N TRP A 102 -23.46 -7.59 9.71
CA TRP A 102 -23.96 -8.15 10.97
C TRP A 102 -25.34 -8.78 10.80
N GLN A 103 -26.25 -8.15 10.03
CA GLN A 103 -27.58 -8.68 9.74
C GLN A 103 -27.48 -10.03 9.04
N SER A 104 -26.64 -10.13 8.00
CA SER A 104 -26.42 -11.39 7.29
C SER A 104 -25.78 -12.46 8.18
N ARG A 105 -24.96 -12.09 9.18
CA ARG A 105 -24.35 -13.03 10.12
C ARG A 105 -25.37 -13.57 11.13
N VAL A 106 -26.26 -12.71 11.63
CA VAL A 106 -27.37 -13.11 12.50
C VAL A 106 -28.35 -14.01 11.74
N LEU A 107 -28.76 -13.65 10.53
CA LEU A 107 -29.67 -14.46 9.72
C LEU A 107 -29.10 -15.85 9.40
N ARG A 108 -27.80 -15.94 9.09
CA ARG A 108 -27.13 -17.24 8.88
C ARG A 108 -27.09 -18.10 10.14
N HIS A 109 -26.86 -17.48 11.30
CA HIS A 109 -26.87 -18.18 12.59
C HIS A 109 -28.26 -18.76 12.90
N GLU A 110 -29.31 -17.96 12.72
CA GLU A 110 -30.69 -18.42 12.93
C GLU A 110 -31.11 -19.51 11.93
N LEU A 111 -30.65 -19.42 10.67
CA LEU A 111 -30.86 -20.47 9.68
C LEU A 111 -30.19 -21.79 10.09
N LEU A 112 -28.94 -21.74 10.55
CA LEU A 112 -28.20 -22.90 11.07
C LEU A 112 -28.90 -23.54 12.27
N ASN A 113 -29.39 -22.74 13.20
CA ASN A 113 -30.15 -23.24 14.35
C ASN A 113 -31.46 -23.89 13.93
N SER A 114 -32.20 -23.26 13.01
CA SER A 114 -33.44 -23.82 12.47
C SER A 114 -33.19 -25.19 11.85
N HIS A 115 -32.18 -25.32 10.99
CA HIS A 115 -31.76 -26.61 10.42
C HIS A 115 -31.41 -27.64 11.49
N LYS A 116 -30.62 -27.26 12.51
CA LYS A 116 -30.23 -28.15 13.61
C LYS A 116 -31.45 -28.69 14.37
N TYR A 117 -32.42 -27.84 14.72
CA TYR A 117 -33.62 -28.27 15.44
C TYR A 117 -34.55 -29.10 14.56
N PHE A 118 -34.67 -28.80 13.26
CA PHE A 118 -35.40 -29.63 12.32
C PHE A 118 -34.81 -31.04 12.20
N SER A 119 -33.48 -31.17 12.08
CA SER A 119 -32.80 -32.48 12.07
C SER A 119 -33.09 -33.27 13.35
N LYS A 120 -32.97 -32.64 14.52
CA LYS A 120 -33.30 -33.29 15.81
C LYS A 120 -34.76 -33.72 15.90
N TRP A 121 -35.68 -32.93 15.34
CA TRP A 121 -37.10 -33.28 15.32
C TRP A 121 -37.37 -34.47 14.40
N ILE A 122 -36.73 -34.52 13.23
CA ILE A 122 -36.82 -35.68 12.32
C ILE A 122 -36.29 -36.92 13.03
N GLU A 123 -35.08 -36.86 13.62
CA GLU A 123 -34.50 -37.96 14.39
C GLU A 123 -35.43 -38.47 15.50
N ALA A 124 -36.02 -37.55 16.27
CA ALA A 124 -36.96 -37.91 17.35
C ALA A 124 -38.29 -38.49 16.83
N LYS A 125 -38.72 -38.10 15.63
CA LYS A 125 -39.92 -38.65 14.99
C LYS A 125 -39.66 -40.07 14.49
N GLU A 126 -38.53 -40.28 13.80
CA GLU A 126 -38.08 -41.59 13.34
C GLU A 126 -37.83 -42.55 14.52
N SER A 127 -37.24 -42.06 15.61
CA SER A 127 -37.02 -42.86 16.83
C SER A 127 -38.30 -43.22 17.58
N LYS A 128 -39.40 -42.49 17.36
CA LYS A 128 -40.73 -42.83 17.91
C LYS A 128 -41.52 -43.76 16.99
N LEU A 129 -41.28 -43.68 15.68
CA LEU A 129 -41.88 -44.56 14.66
C LEU A 129 -41.24 -45.95 14.65
N THR A 130 -39.98 -46.05 15.10
CA THR A 130 -39.30 -47.33 15.38
C THR A 130 -39.50 -47.66 16.87
N PRO A 131 -40.38 -48.61 17.25
CA PRO A 131 -40.45 -49.05 18.63
C PRO A 131 -39.12 -49.72 18.98
N HIS A 132 -38.61 -49.46 20.18
CA HIS A 132 -37.47 -50.17 20.76
C HIS A 132 -37.55 -51.67 20.47
N GLY A 133 -36.63 -52.16 19.62
CA GLY A 133 -36.45 -53.59 19.38
C GLY A 133 -36.15 -53.94 17.92
N GLN A 134 -34.90 -53.77 17.50
CA GLN A 134 -33.98 -54.90 17.32
C GLN A 134 -32.57 -54.36 17.00
N LYS A 135 -31.60 -55.17 17.43
CA LYS A 135 -30.17 -54.90 17.58
C LYS A 135 -29.46 -54.46 16.31
#